data_AF-A0A261RVF0-F1
#
_entry.id   AF-A0A261RVF0-F1
#
_cell.length_a   1.000
_cell.length_b   1.000
_cell.length_c   1.000
_cell.angle_alpha   90.00
_cell.angle_beta   90.00
_cell.angle_gamma   90.00
#
_symmetry.space_group_name_H-M   'P 1'
#
loop_
_entity.id
_entity.type
_entity.pdbx_description
1 polymer ?
#
loop_
_entity_poly.entity_id
_entity_poly.type
_entity_poly.pdbx_seq_one_letter_code
_entity_poly.pdbx_strand_id
1 'polypeptide(L)' 'MKRITVIAILGAFLLSGCSPSEKTQTVEYYMEHDDIRAAKIKECANNPGELGKTPNCQNAMTAENRRILSSENKGMPKIR' A
#
# COMPACT_ATOMS: atom_id res chain seq x y z
N MET A 1 53.95 -7.81 -14.94
CA MET A 1 53.25 -8.61 -15.97
C MET A 1 52.50 -9.76 -15.31
N LYS A 2 51.17 -9.71 -15.25
CA LYS A 2 50.26 -10.87 -15.35
C LYS A 2 48.82 -10.34 -15.47
N ARG A 3 48.19 -10.76 -16.55
CA ARG A 3 46.84 -10.45 -17.02
C ARG A 3 45.83 -11.35 -16.31
N ILE A 4 44.71 -10.82 -15.81
CA ILE A 4 43.36 -11.46 -15.79
C ILE A 4 42.36 -10.29 -15.64
N THR A 5 41.85 -9.66 -16.71
CA THR A 5 40.70 -10.05 -17.56
C THR A 5 39.37 -10.17 -16.81
N VAL A 6 38.60 -9.06 -16.85
CA VAL A 6 37.12 -8.87 -17.06
C VAL A 6 36.09 -9.81 -16.37
N ILE A 7 34.94 -9.21 -16.06
CA ILE A 7 33.58 -9.77 -15.85
C ILE A 7 33.31 -10.16 -14.37
N ALA A 8 32.34 -9.62 -13.63
CA ALA A 8 31.00 -9.21 -13.99
C ALA A 8 30.57 -7.95 -13.22
N ILE A 9 30.11 -6.94 -13.96
CA ILE A 9 29.17 -5.95 -13.42
C ILE A 9 27.92 -6.74 -13.06
N LEU A 10 27.61 -6.88 -11.76
CA LEU A 10 26.28 -7.31 -11.31
C LEU A 10 25.29 -6.21 -11.72
N GLY A 11 24.83 -6.32 -12.97
CA GLY A 11 23.81 -5.47 -13.55
C GLY A 11 22.47 -5.71 -12.87
N ALA A 12 21.91 -4.62 -12.35
CA ALA A 12 20.51 -4.29 -12.31
C ALA A 12 19.52 -5.42 -11.95
N PHE A 13 19.22 -5.51 -10.66
CA PHE A 13 17.86 -5.88 -10.22
C PHE A 13 17.18 -4.64 -9.64
N LEU A 14 16.91 -3.66 -10.50
CA LEU A 14 15.80 -2.74 -10.26
C LEU A 14 14.61 -3.31 -11.01
N LEU A 15 13.87 -4.22 -10.39
CA LEU A 15 12.46 -4.40 -10.75
C LEU A 15 11.71 -3.17 -10.25
N SER A 16 11.89 -2.03 -10.92
CA SER A 16 10.85 -1.02 -10.88
C SER A 16 9.69 -1.61 -11.66
N GLY A 17 8.73 -2.20 -10.94
CA GLY A 17 7.41 -2.50 -11.46
C GLY A 17 6.75 -1.19 -11.88
N CYS A 18 7.10 -0.70 -13.07
CA CYS A 18 6.51 0.48 -13.66
C CYS A 18 5.22 0.07 -14.36
N SER A 19 4.27 -0.38 -13.55
CA SER A 19 2.87 -0.42 -13.95
C SER A 19 2.35 1.02 -13.93
N PRO A 20 1.41 1.42 -14.81
CA PRO A 20 0.70 2.69 -14.66
C PRO A 20 0.06 2.71 -13.27
N SER A 21 0.67 3.47 -12.36
CA SER A 21 0.25 3.53 -10.98
C SER A 21 -0.97 4.44 -10.91
N GLU A 22 -2.02 3.97 -10.24
CA GLU A 22 -3.14 4.81 -9.85
C GLU A 22 -2.62 6.07 -9.14
N LYS A 23 -3.31 7.20 -9.31
CA LYS A 23 -3.02 8.40 -8.54
C LYS A 23 -3.02 8.04 -7.05
N THR A 24 -1.91 8.29 -6.37
CA THR A 24 -1.82 8.11 -4.93
C THR A 24 -2.74 9.11 -4.23
N GLN A 25 -3.69 8.60 -3.47
CA GLN A 25 -4.57 9.39 -2.62
C GLN A 25 -4.04 9.42 -1.19
N THR A 26 -4.29 10.51 -0.46
CA THR A 26 -3.84 10.68 0.92
C THR A 26 -4.71 9.90 1.90
N VAL A 27 -4.23 9.75 3.13
CA VAL A 27 -5.03 9.17 4.22
C VAL A 27 -6.28 10.01 4.46
N GLU A 28 -6.14 11.33 4.44
CA GLU A 28 -7.22 12.29 4.68
C GLU A 28 -8.32 12.17 3.62
N TYR A 29 -7.95 11.98 2.35
CA TYR A 29 -8.93 11.71 1.29
C TYR A 29 -9.78 10.47 1.61
N TYR A 30 -9.14 9.37 2.00
CA TYR A 30 -9.85 8.15 2.40
C TYR A 30 -10.62 8.32 3.72
N MET A 31 -10.26 9.25 4.60
CA MET A 31 -11.06 9.58 5.80
C MET A 31 -12.31 10.39 5.45
N GLU A 32 -12.28 11.18 4.39
CA GLU A 32 -13.43 11.97 3.94
C GLU A 32 -14.40 11.16 3.04
N HIS A 33 -13.92 10.09 2.41
CA HIS A 33 -14.65 9.31 1.41
C HIS A 33 -14.78 7.84 1.82
N ASP A 34 -15.80 7.53 2.63
CA ASP A 34 -16.02 6.20 3.23
C ASP A 34 -16.25 5.08 2.21
N ASP A 35 -17.05 5.36 1.17
CA ASP A 35 -17.36 4.44 0.08
C ASP A 35 -16.12 4.07 -0.73
N ILE A 36 -15.31 5.08 -1.07
CA ILE A 36 -14.07 4.92 -1.81
C ILE A 36 -13.04 4.15 -0.97
N ARG A 37 -12.93 4.44 0.33
CA ARG A 37 -12.07 3.69 1.25
C ARG A 37 -12.49 2.21 1.33
N ALA A 38 -13.78 1.95 1.56
CA ALA A 38 -14.29 0.57 1.66
C ALA A 38 -14.05 -0.22 0.36
N ALA A 39 -14.29 0.40 -0.80
CA ALA A 39 -14.01 -0.21 -2.09
C ALA A 39 -12.51 -0.51 -2.28
N LYS A 40 -11.63 0.43 -1.93
CA LYS A 40 -10.18 0.24 -2.02
C LYS A 40 -9.71 -0.88 -1.08
N ILE A 41 -10.19 -0.94 0.16
CA ILE A 41 -9.83 -2.01 1.09
C ILE A 41 -10.25 -3.38 0.56
N LYS A 42 -11.44 -3.48 -0.05
CA LYS A 42 -11.89 -4.72 -0.71
C LYS A 42 -10.99 -5.09 -1.88
N GLU A 43 -10.57 -4.13 -2.69
CA GLU A 43 -9.61 -4.33 -3.76
C GLU A 43 -8.27 -4.85 -3.23
N CYS A 44 -7.74 -4.24 -2.16
CA CYS A 44 -6.49 -4.66 -1.52
C CYS A 44 -6.54 -6.11 -1.01
N ALA A 45 -7.71 -6.56 -0.55
CA ALA A 45 -7.91 -7.92 -0.06
C ALA A 45 -7.89 -9.00 -1.17
N ASN A 46 -8.10 -8.62 -2.44
CA ASN A 46 -8.08 -9.58 -3.55
C ASN A 46 -6.68 -10.11 -3.85
N ASN A 47 -5.64 -9.32 -3.55
CA ASN A 47 -4.25 -9.72 -3.75
C ASN A 47 -3.34 -9.01 -2.72
N PRO A 48 -3.36 -9.45 -1.46
CA PRO A 48 -2.63 -8.77 -0.38
C PRO A 48 -1.11 -8.80 -0.57
N GLY A 49 -0.57 -9.80 -1.28
CA GLY A 49 0.86 -9.92 -1.55
C GLY A 49 1.39 -8.82 -2.47
N GLU A 50 0.65 -8.51 -3.54
CA GLU A 50 1.04 -7.49 -4.52
C GLU A 50 0.47 -6.11 -4.18
N LEU A 51 -0.83 -6.05 -3.83
CA LEU A 51 -1.54 -4.77 -3.62
C LEU A 51 -1.33 -4.21 -2.21
N GLY A 52 -1.14 -5.05 -1.20
CA GLY A 52 -1.08 -4.62 0.20
C GLY A 52 0.04 -3.62 0.50
N LYS A 53 1.10 -3.62 -0.30
CA LYS A 53 2.23 -2.68 -0.17
C LYS A 53 2.08 -1.42 -1.04
N THR A 54 1.04 -1.33 -1.85
CA THR A 54 0.80 -0.12 -2.66
C THR A 54 0.47 1.07 -1.76
N PRO A 55 0.84 2.31 -2.15
CA PRO A 55 0.53 3.50 -1.37
C PRO A 55 -0.96 3.66 -1.08
N ASN A 56 -1.82 3.36 -2.07
CA ASN A 56 -3.28 3.49 -1.90
C ASN A 56 -3.85 2.49 -0.90
N CYS A 57 -3.38 1.23 -0.89
CA CYS A 57 -3.80 0.27 0.13
C CYS A 57 -3.32 0.64 1.53
N GLN A 58 -2.07 1.08 1.67
CA GLN A 58 -1.55 1.53 2.96
C GLN A 58 -2.31 2.76 3.51
N ASN A 59 -2.63 3.71 2.63
CA ASN A 59 -3.35 4.92 3.02
C ASN A 59 -4.82 4.61 3.38
N ALA A 60 -5.50 3.76 2.62
CA ALA A 60 -6.86 3.34 2.91
C ALA A 60 -6.97 2.56 4.23
N MET A 61 -6.05 1.62 4.48
CA MET A 61 -6.01 0.87 5.75
C MET A 61 -5.67 1.77 6.94
N THR A 62 -4.77 2.73 6.76
CA THR A 62 -4.45 3.73 7.79
C THR A 62 -5.67 4.58 8.12
N ALA A 63 -6.42 5.02 7.11
CA ALA A 63 -7.65 5.78 7.29
C ALA A 63 -8.71 4.97 8.05
N GLU A 64 -8.86 3.69 7.74
CA GLU A 64 -9.78 2.79 8.44
C GLU A 64 -9.41 2.62 9.91
N ASN A 65 -8.12 2.38 10.19
CA ASN A 65 -7.62 2.29 11.55
C ASN A 65 -7.86 3.59 12.33
N ARG A 66 -7.61 4.75 11.72
CA ARG A 66 -7.90 6.06 12.34
C ARG A 66 -9.38 6.23 12.64
N ARG A 67 -10.28 5.80 11.74
CA ARG A 67 -11.72 5.79 12.03
C ARG A 67 -12.03 4.93 13.24
N ILE A 68 -11.63 3.66 13.25
CA ILE A 68 -11.92 2.74 14.37
C ILE A 68 -11.44 3.30 15.72
N LEU A 69 -10.28 3.95 15.73
CA LEU A 69 -9.68 4.52 16.94
C LEU A 69 -10.22 5.91 17.31
N SER A 70 -10.88 6.61 16.38
CA SER A 70 -11.44 7.93 16.67
C SER A 70 -12.60 7.82 17.66
N SER A 71 -12.65 8.73 18.64
CA SER A 71 -13.69 8.79 19.67
C SER A 71 -15.11 8.94 19.12
N GLU A 72 -15.25 9.34 17.86
CA GLU A 72 -16.54 9.52 17.18
C GLU A 72 -17.11 8.21 16.63
N ASN A 73 -16.28 7.18 16.47
CA ASN A 73 -16.72 5.88 15.97
C ASN A 73 -17.25 5.00 17.11
N LYS A 74 -18.58 4.92 17.21
CA LYS A 74 -19.31 4.04 18.15
C LYS A 74 -19.16 2.53 17.87
N GLY A 75 -18.38 2.16 16.85
CA GLY A 75 -18.25 0.81 16.31
C GLY A 75 -17.07 0.01 16.83
N MET A 76 -16.38 0.44 17.91
CA MET A 76 -15.28 -0.33 18.48
C MET A 76 -15.76 -1.77 18.78
N PRO A 77 -15.16 -2.80 18.15
CA PRO A 77 -15.54 -4.18 18.41
C PRO A 77 -15.31 -4.46 19.89
N LYS A 78 -16.38 -4.75 20.63
CA LYS A 78 -16.23 -5.29 21.98
C LYS A 78 -15.60 -6.67 21.84
N ILE A 79 -14.31 -6.76 22.11
CA ILE A 79 -13.65 -8.03 22.43
C ILE A 79 -14.37 -8.58 23.66
N ARG A 80 -15.28 -9.53 23.42
CA ARG A 80 -15.96 -10.31 24.44
C ARG A 80 -15.10 -11.51 24.81
#